data_AF-A0A3D3PBR5-F1
#
_entry.id   AF-A0A3D3PBR5-F1
#
_cell.length_a   1.000
_cell.length_b   1.000
_cell.length_c   1.000
_cell.angle_alpha   90.00
_cell.angle_beta   90.00
_cell.angle_gamma   90.00
#
_symmetry.space_group_name_H-M   'P 1'
#
loop_
_entity.id
_entity.type
_entity.pdbx_description
1 polymer ?
#
loop_
_entity_poly.entity_id
_entity_poly.type
_entity_poly.pdbx_seq_one_letter_code
_entity_poly.pdbx_strand_id
1 'polypeptide(L)'
;MRFLVLSLCSALLLLSCQSESKPPVKYNKLFSPADSLVKFRSLEFVLDGKPCTALINQGYKNFKKKKEFPLSVFITINTLEKDSVGHPTEKEAKVFNALESKILADLAFETCYIGQTTMYGYRDMIFYIASKDQKKVTELLKSMKKKEPRIRSYTFENDPEWEAVSEFYDQI
;
A
#
# COMPACT_ATOMS: atom_id res chain seq x y z
N MET A 1 -44.41 -54.10 9.02
CA MET A 1 -43.00 -54.53 8.90
C MET A 1 -42.10 -53.40 9.36
N ARG A 2 -41.26 -53.68 10.36
CA ARG A 2 -40.21 -52.80 10.87
C ARG A 2 -39.01 -52.88 9.93
N PHE A 3 -38.42 -51.74 9.57
CA PHE A 3 -36.99 -51.68 9.25
C PHE A 3 -36.38 -50.45 9.93
N LEU A 4 -35.30 -50.73 10.65
CA LEU A 4 -34.54 -49.90 11.55
C LEU A 4 -33.09 -50.14 11.11
N VAL A 5 -32.41 -49.17 10.48
CA VAL A 5 -30.96 -49.27 10.21
C VAL A 5 -30.32 -47.87 10.18
N LEU A 6 -29.53 -47.64 11.22
CA LEU A 6 -28.24 -46.92 11.33
C LEU A 6 -28.01 -45.53 10.72
N SER A 7 -27.97 -44.56 11.65
CA SER A 7 -26.89 -43.59 11.87
C SER A 7 -25.55 -43.90 11.16
N LEU A 8 -25.03 -42.91 10.41
CA LEU A 8 -23.60 -42.66 10.37
C LEU A 8 -23.31 -41.15 10.17
N CYS A 9 -22.58 -40.58 11.12
CA CYS A 9 -21.98 -39.25 11.07
C CYS A 9 -21.25 -38.98 9.74
N SER A 10 -21.44 -37.79 9.19
CA SER A 10 -20.47 -37.16 8.30
C SER A 10 -20.43 -35.67 8.61
N ALA A 11 -19.85 -35.37 9.78
CA ALA A 11 -19.27 -34.06 10.05
C ALA A 11 -18.00 -33.94 9.20
N LEU A 12 -18.14 -33.38 8.00
CA LEU A 12 -17.02 -33.07 7.13
C LEU A 12 -16.78 -31.56 7.16
N LEU A 13 -15.88 -31.21 8.09
CA LEU A 13 -14.84 -30.19 7.96
C LEU A 13 -15.25 -28.86 7.31
N LEU A 14 -15.72 -27.95 8.16
CA LEU A 14 -15.49 -26.51 7.96
C LEU A 14 -13.97 -26.27 7.94
N LEU A 15 -13.37 -26.27 6.75
CA LEU A 15 -12.08 -25.64 6.51
C LEU A 15 -12.28 -24.13 6.68
N SER A 16 -12.26 -23.69 7.94
CA SER A 16 -12.07 -22.29 8.28
C SER A 16 -10.72 -21.88 7.70
N CYS A 17 -10.75 -21.14 6.60
CA CYS A 17 -9.60 -20.47 6.03
C CYS A 17 -9.10 -19.47 7.09
N GLN A 18 -8.17 -19.90 7.94
CA GLN A 18 -7.49 -19.00 8.86
C GLN A 18 -6.65 -18.06 8.00
N SER A 19 -7.10 -16.82 7.86
CA SER A 19 -6.25 -15.75 7.33
C SER A 19 -5.07 -15.62 8.28
N GLU A 20 -3.89 -16.04 7.84
CA GLU A 20 -2.64 -15.80 8.55
C GLU A 20 -2.46 -14.28 8.71
N SER A 21 -2.71 -13.78 9.91
CA SER A 21 -2.40 -12.40 10.26
C SER A 21 -0.88 -12.26 10.32
N LYS A 22 -0.30 -11.67 9.27
CA LYS A 22 1.13 -11.33 9.24
C LYS A 22 1.49 -10.44 10.44
N PRO A 23 2.65 -10.65 11.08
CA PRO A 23 3.09 -9.82 12.21
C PRO A 23 3.30 -8.36 11.75
N PRO A 24 3.05 -7.37 12.64
CA PRO A 24 3.23 -5.97 12.30
C PRO A 24 4.70 -5.68 12.02
N VAL A 25 4.97 -5.18 10.81
CA VAL A 25 6.29 -4.67 10.42
C VAL A 25 6.60 -3.46 11.30
N LYS A 26 7.71 -3.51 12.04
CA LYS A 26 8.22 -2.35 12.79
C LYS A 26 8.88 -1.39 11.81
N TYR A 27 8.17 -0.33 11.45
CA TYR A 27 8.72 0.72 10.62
C TYR A 27 9.51 1.72 11.47
N ASN A 28 10.71 2.09 11.01
CA ASN A 28 11.49 3.14 11.66
C ASN A 28 10.83 4.51 11.38
N LYS A 29 10.53 5.25 12.44
CA LYS A 29 10.17 6.69 12.49
C LYS A 29 9.21 7.21 11.39
N LEU A 30 8.17 6.46 11.03
CA LEU A 30 7.00 7.07 10.39
C LEU A 30 6.29 7.99 11.38
N PHE A 31 5.86 9.16 10.91
CA PHE A 31 4.93 9.97 11.68
C PHE A 31 3.55 9.33 11.61
N SER A 32 3.32 8.31 12.42
CA SER A 32 1.97 7.79 12.60
C SER A 32 1.22 8.77 13.51
N PRO A 33 0.06 9.32 13.11
CA PRO A 33 -0.79 10.04 14.04
C PRO A 33 -1.05 9.13 15.25
N ALA A 34 -0.83 9.69 16.44
CA ALA A 34 -0.80 8.95 17.69
C ALA A 34 -2.21 8.42 18.04
N ASP A 35 -2.53 7.20 17.60
CA ASP A 35 -3.35 6.23 18.33
C ASP A 35 -3.35 4.86 17.62
N SER A 36 -3.61 3.82 18.42
CA SER A 36 -3.53 2.38 18.12
C SER A 36 -3.99 1.90 16.73
N LEU A 37 -3.26 0.91 16.19
CA LEU A 37 -3.51 0.13 14.97
C LEU A 37 -3.66 0.98 13.70
N VAL A 38 -2.57 1.10 12.93
CA VAL A 38 -2.64 1.67 11.57
C VAL A 38 -3.65 0.86 10.75
N LYS A 39 -4.82 1.44 10.49
CA LYS A 39 -5.87 0.83 9.68
C LYS A 39 -5.66 1.22 8.23
N PHE A 40 -5.46 0.22 7.38
CA PHE A 40 -5.51 0.40 5.94
C PHE A 40 -6.89 -0.03 5.42
N ARG A 41 -7.42 0.73 4.45
CA ARG A 41 -8.64 0.36 3.71
C ARG A 41 -8.28 0.07 2.26
N SER A 42 -8.83 -1.01 1.72
CA SER A 42 -8.78 -1.28 0.29
C SER A 42 -9.95 -0.59 -0.42
N LEU A 43 -9.67 0.08 -1.53
CA LEU A 43 -10.63 0.68 -2.44
C LEU A 43 -10.42 0.08 -3.82
N GLU A 44 -11.51 -0.14 -4.55
CA GLU A 44 -11.47 -0.58 -5.95
C GLU A 44 -11.98 0.57 -6.82
N PHE A 45 -11.32 0.82 -7.94
CA PHE A 45 -11.69 1.87 -8.88
C PHE A 45 -11.32 1.46 -10.30
N VAL A 46 -11.78 2.23 -11.29
CA VAL A 46 -11.50 1.96 -12.70
C VAL A 46 -10.82 3.19 -13.31
N LEU A 47 -9.68 2.99 -13.95
CA LEU A 47 -9.00 4.00 -14.75
C LEU A 47 -8.81 3.48 -16.17
N ASP A 48 -9.22 4.26 -17.17
CA ASP A 48 -9.16 3.88 -18.59
C ASP A 48 -9.76 2.50 -18.90
N GLY A 49 -10.86 2.15 -18.22
CA GLY A 49 -11.53 0.85 -18.37
C GLY A 49 -10.78 -0.34 -17.77
N LYS A 50 -9.73 -0.10 -16.97
CA LYS A 50 -8.95 -1.13 -16.28
C LYS A 50 -9.23 -1.11 -14.77
N PRO A 51 -9.44 -2.29 -14.13
CA PRO A 51 -9.60 -2.35 -12.69
C PRO A 51 -8.30 -1.94 -12.00
N CYS A 52 -8.41 -1.16 -10.94
CA CYS A 52 -7.31 -0.69 -10.12
C CYS A 52 -7.70 -0.84 -8.64
N THR A 53 -6.71 -0.92 -7.76
CA THR A 53 -6.94 -0.97 -6.31
C THR A 53 -6.07 0.06 -5.59
N ALA A 54 -6.56 0.59 -4.47
CA ALA A 54 -5.78 1.42 -3.57
C ALA A 54 -5.83 0.83 -2.16
N LEU A 55 -4.70 0.79 -1.47
CA LEU A 55 -4.60 0.42 -0.07
C LEU A 55 -4.14 1.64 0.72
N ILE A 56 -5.06 2.29 1.44
CA ILE A 56 -4.87 3.64 1.98
C ILE A 56 -4.95 3.65 3.51
N ASN A 57 -3.95 4.27 4.12
CA ASN A 57 -3.83 4.51 5.55
C ASN A 57 -4.88 5.51 6.02
N GLN A 58 -5.82 5.03 6.83
CA GLN A 58 -6.96 5.79 7.34
C GLN A 58 -6.59 6.78 8.44
N GLY A 59 -5.41 6.63 9.06
CA GLY A 59 -4.92 7.55 10.09
C GLY A 59 -4.79 8.99 9.60
N TYR A 60 -4.67 9.19 8.28
CA TYR A 60 -4.48 10.51 7.70
C TYR A 60 -5.75 11.25 7.28
N LYS A 61 -6.94 10.63 7.34
CA LYS A 61 -8.20 11.27 6.91
C LYS A 61 -8.42 12.65 7.53
N ASN A 62 -8.14 12.76 8.83
CA ASN A 62 -8.31 13.99 9.61
C ASN A 62 -6.98 14.59 10.09
N PHE A 63 -5.89 14.30 9.37
CA PHE A 63 -4.55 14.72 9.76
C PHE A 63 -4.45 16.24 9.84
N LYS A 64 -4.12 16.76 11.02
CA LYS A 64 -4.09 18.23 11.25
C LYS A 64 -2.82 18.91 10.77
N LYS A 65 -1.77 18.13 10.50
CA LYS A 65 -0.42 18.64 10.18
C LYS A 65 -0.08 18.56 8.70
N LYS A 66 -1.07 18.50 7.79
CA LYS A 66 -0.84 18.42 6.34
C LYS A 66 0.16 19.48 5.83
N LYS A 67 0.02 20.72 6.32
CA LYS A 67 0.88 21.86 5.98
C LYS A 67 2.35 21.68 6.39
N GLU A 68 2.66 20.81 7.36
CA GLU A 68 4.04 20.46 7.74
C GLU A 68 4.69 19.54 6.68
N PHE A 69 3.88 18.86 5.86
CA PHE A 69 4.29 17.92 4.82
C PHE A 69 3.65 18.26 3.46
N PRO A 70 4.03 19.38 2.82
CA PRO A 70 3.32 19.90 1.66
C PRO A 70 3.76 19.27 0.33
N LEU A 71 4.71 18.32 0.34
CA LEU A 71 5.19 17.69 -0.89
C LEU A 71 4.69 16.26 -0.98
N SER A 72 3.90 15.95 -2.01
CA SER A 72 3.59 14.56 -2.35
C SER A 72 4.80 13.91 -3.00
N VAL A 73 4.95 12.60 -2.79
CA VAL A 73 5.95 11.77 -3.45
C VAL A 73 5.27 10.51 -3.94
N PHE A 74 5.29 10.31 -5.25
CA PHE A 74 4.82 9.08 -5.89
C PHE A 74 6.03 8.30 -6.38
N ILE A 75 6.15 7.04 -5.99
CA ILE A 75 7.21 6.13 -6.45
C ILE A 75 6.55 5.05 -7.30
N THR A 76 6.78 5.11 -8.60
CA THR A 76 6.19 4.17 -9.57
C THR A 76 7.10 2.96 -9.76
N ILE A 77 6.54 1.78 -9.57
CA ILE A 77 7.24 0.50 -9.67
C ILE A 77 6.54 -0.36 -10.72
N ASN A 78 7.28 -0.84 -11.72
CA ASN A 78 6.72 -1.68 -12.77
C ASN A 78 6.32 -3.05 -12.24
N THR A 79 5.16 -3.54 -12.69
CA THR A 79 4.71 -4.92 -12.50
C THR A 79 5.31 -5.78 -13.61
N LEU A 80 6.19 -6.71 -13.27
CA LEU A 80 6.85 -7.59 -14.24
C LEU A 80 6.05 -8.87 -14.50
N GLU A 81 5.59 -9.52 -13.43
CA GLU A 81 4.74 -10.72 -13.52
C GLU A 81 3.29 -10.34 -13.21
N LYS A 82 2.44 -10.35 -14.24
CA LYS A 82 1.06 -9.89 -14.17
C LYS A 82 0.07 -10.94 -14.68
N ASP A 83 -1.16 -10.87 -14.19
CA ASP A 83 -2.28 -11.66 -14.66
C ASP A 83 -2.93 -11.09 -15.94
N SER A 84 -4.04 -11.71 -16.36
CA SER A 84 -4.79 -11.31 -17.56
C SER A 84 -5.40 -9.90 -17.50
N VAL A 85 -5.56 -9.34 -16.30
CA VAL A 85 -6.08 -7.98 -16.08
C VAL A 85 -4.97 -7.00 -15.70
N GLY A 86 -3.71 -7.40 -15.82
CA GLY A 86 -2.53 -6.55 -15.62
C GLY A 86 -2.18 -6.29 -14.15
N HIS A 87 -2.81 -7.01 -13.23
CA HIS A 87 -2.50 -6.97 -11.79
C HIS A 87 -1.35 -7.90 -11.47
N PRO A 88 -0.58 -7.65 -10.39
CA PRO A 88 0.51 -8.52 -9.97
C PRO A 88 -0.01 -9.92 -9.65
N THR A 89 0.74 -10.95 -10.10
CA THR A 89 0.54 -12.30 -9.57
C THR A 89 0.84 -12.34 -8.07
N GLU A 90 0.48 -13.43 -7.38
CA GLU A 90 0.82 -13.59 -5.96
C GLU A 90 2.34 -13.51 -5.72
N LYS A 91 3.14 -14.06 -6.64
CA LYS A 91 4.60 -13.98 -6.59
C LYS A 91 5.09 -12.55 -6.75
N GLU A 92 4.54 -11.80 -7.69
CA GLU A 92 4.88 -10.39 -7.87
C GLU A 92 4.43 -9.52 -6.70
N ALA A 93 3.28 -9.82 -6.09
CA ALA A 93 2.80 -9.13 -4.89
C ALA A 93 3.77 -9.32 -3.71
N LYS A 94 4.39 -10.49 -3.56
CA LYS A 94 5.45 -10.72 -2.56
C LYS A 94 6.68 -9.84 -2.83
N VAL A 95 7.08 -9.68 -4.10
CA VAL A 95 8.17 -8.77 -4.49
C VAL A 95 7.83 -7.32 -4.15
N PHE A 96 6.62 -6.87 -4.47
CA PHE A 96 6.17 -5.52 -4.12
C PHE A 96 6.21 -5.28 -2.62
N ASN A 97 5.67 -6.19 -1.81
CA ASN A 97 5.63 -6.02 -0.35
C ASN A 97 7.05 -5.96 0.25
N ALA A 98 8.00 -6.74 -0.29
CA ALA A 98 9.39 -6.70 0.14
C ALA A 98 10.07 -5.37 -0.25
N LEU A 99 9.81 -4.87 -1.46
CA LEU A 99 10.35 -3.60 -1.93
C LEU A 99 9.74 -2.41 -1.17
N GLU A 100 8.44 -2.44 -0.90
CA GLU A 100 7.73 -1.46 -0.08
C GLU A 100 8.35 -1.40 1.32
N SER A 101 8.53 -2.55 1.97
CA SER A 101 9.16 -2.65 3.28
C SER A 101 10.58 -2.08 3.28
N LYS A 102 11.36 -2.34 2.23
CA LYS A 102 12.71 -1.81 2.07
C LYS A 102 12.72 -0.29 1.90
N ILE A 103 11.86 0.24 1.03
CA ILE A 103 11.73 1.69 0.82
C ILE A 103 11.34 2.38 2.12
N LEU A 104 10.37 1.82 2.86
CA LEU A 104 9.93 2.35 4.15
C LEU A 104 11.04 2.30 5.21
N ALA A 105 11.84 1.23 5.25
CA ALA A 105 12.95 1.11 6.19
C ALA A 105 14.09 2.12 5.90
N ASP A 106 14.35 2.39 4.63
CA ASP A 106 15.43 3.28 4.17
C ASP A 106 15.02 4.77 4.24
N LEU A 107 13.72 5.09 4.21
CA LEU A 107 13.18 6.42 4.45
C LEU A 107 13.28 6.78 5.95
N ALA A 108 14.48 7.07 6.42
CA ALA A 108 14.78 7.35 7.84
C ALA A 108 14.35 8.75 8.33
N PHE A 109 13.43 9.43 7.62
CA PHE A 109 12.94 10.76 7.95
C PHE A 109 11.45 10.72 8.21
N GLU A 110 10.97 11.77 8.86
CA GLU A 110 9.56 11.94 9.14
C GLU A 110 8.81 12.05 7.81
N THR A 111 8.04 11.01 7.48
CA THR A 111 7.24 10.92 6.27
C THR A 111 5.85 10.42 6.61
N CYS A 112 4.87 10.87 5.83
CA CYS A 112 3.51 10.40 5.91
C CYS A 112 3.27 9.36 4.81
N TYR A 113 3.38 8.08 5.14
CA TYR A 113 3.04 7.01 4.19
C TYR A 113 1.52 6.87 4.05
N ILE A 114 1.00 7.37 2.94
CA ILE A 114 -0.44 7.37 2.66
C ILE A 114 -0.90 5.98 2.25
N GLY A 115 -0.09 5.27 1.49
CA GLY A 115 -0.45 3.95 1.01
C GLY A 115 0.08 3.68 -0.39
N GLN A 116 -0.67 2.88 -1.14
CA GLN A 116 -0.29 2.49 -2.49
C GLN A 116 -1.49 2.27 -3.40
N THR A 117 -1.28 2.43 -4.70
CA THR A 117 -2.20 2.01 -5.75
C THR A 117 -1.60 0.86 -6.55
N THR A 118 -2.43 -0.10 -6.94
CA THR A 118 -2.08 -1.12 -7.94
C THR A 118 -2.88 -0.81 -9.19
N MET A 119 -2.16 -0.32 -10.20
CA MET A 119 -2.67 0.09 -11.50
C MET A 119 -2.42 -1.01 -12.53
N TYR A 120 -2.91 -0.83 -13.76
CA TYR A 120 -2.61 -1.74 -14.85
C TYR A 120 -1.11 -1.72 -15.21
N GLY A 121 -0.36 -2.73 -14.75
CA GLY A 121 1.06 -2.91 -15.08
C GLY A 121 2.05 -2.15 -14.19
N TYR A 122 1.61 -1.45 -13.14
CA TYR A 122 2.50 -0.79 -12.18
C TYR A 122 1.83 -0.56 -10.83
N ARG A 123 2.63 -0.20 -9.83
CA ARG A 123 2.21 0.19 -8.49
C ARG A 123 2.83 1.52 -8.13
N ASP A 124 2.05 2.44 -7.59
CA ASP A 124 2.59 3.64 -6.98
C ASP A 124 2.59 3.48 -5.46
N MET A 125 3.69 3.85 -4.82
CA MET A 125 3.74 4.12 -3.39
C MET A 125 3.61 5.62 -3.17
N ILE A 126 2.76 6.02 -2.22
CA ILE A 126 2.34 7.40 -2.01
C ILE A 126 2.78 7.89 -0.64
N PHE A 127 3.52 9.00 -0.62
CA PHE A 127 4.01 9.64 0.59
C PHE A 127 3.75 11.14 0.58
N TYR A 128 3.74 11.75 1.77
CA TYR A 128 4.02 13.18 1.91
C TYR A 128 5.24 13.42 2.78
N ILE A 129 6.01 14.45 2.43
CA ILE A 129 7.25 14.82 3.13
C ILE A 129 7.30 16.33 3.39
N ALA A 130 8.10 16.74 4.37
CA ALA A 130 8.42 18.15 4.58
C ALA A 130 9.35 18.66 3.46
N SER A 131 9.19 19.92 3.03
CA SER A 131 9.98 20.50 1.94
C SER A 131 11.49 20.47 2.18
N LYS A 132 11.91 20.62 3.45
CA LYS A 132 13.33 20.56 3.86
C LYS A 132 13.99 19.20 3.54
N ASP A 133 13.21 18.13 3.44
CA ASP A 133 13.71 16.76 3.25
C ASP A 133 13.77 16.35 1.77
N GLN A 134 13.23 17.16 0.84
CA GLN A 134 13.15 16.82 -0.58
C GLN A 134 14.49 16.43 -1.20
N LYS A 135 15.55 17.20 -0.92
CA LYS A 135 16.90 16.91 -1.46
C LYS A 135 17.38 15.53 -1.02
N LYS A 136 17.19 15.22 0.26
CA LYS A 136 17.62 13.95 0.87
C LYS A 136 16.83 12.76 0.34
N VAL A 137 15.51 12.90 0.24
CA VAL A 137 14.64 11.88 -0.36
C VAL A 137 15.00 11.68 -1.84
N THR A 138 15.30 12.74 -2.58
CA THR A 138 15.76 12.66 -3.98
C THR A 138 17.04 11.84 -4.10
N GLU A 139 18.05 12.11 -3.26
CA GLU A 139 19.33 11.37 -3.29
C GLU A 139 19.13 9.88 -2.95
N LEU A 140 18.28 9.59 -1.96
CA LEU A 140 17.91 8.23 -1.59
C LEU A 140 17.23 7.50 -2.75
N LEU A 141 16.17 8.08 -3.32
CA LEU A 141 15.41 7.47 -4.42
C LEU A 141 16.26 7.30 -5.69
N LYS A 142 17.17 8.24 -5.99
CA LYS A 142 18.19 8.08 -7.04
C LYS A 142 19.07 6.86 -6.79
N SER A 143 19.55 6.68 -5.57
CA SER A 143 20.40 5.54 -5.18
C SER A 143 19.63 4.22 -5.25
N MET A 144 18.39 4.18 -4.76
CA MET A 144 17.51 3.01 -4.84
C MET A 144 17.22 2.62 -6.28
N LYS A 145 16.81 3.57 -7.13
CA LYS A 145 16.51 3.32 -8.54
C LYS A 145 17.68 2.73 -9.32
N LYS A 146 18.93 3.13 -9.00
CA LYS A 146 20.13 2.53 -9.60
C LYS A 146 20.31 1.05 -9.24
N LYS A 147 19.86 0.64 -8.04
CA LYS A 147 19.98 -0.73 -7.52
C LYS A 147 18.76 -1.58 -7.83
N GLU A 148 17.61 -0.96 -8.04
CA GLU A 148 16.32 -1.59 -8.29
C GLU A 148 15.71 -1.06 -9.60
N PRO A 149 16.00 -1.73 -10.75
CA PRO A 149 15.52 -1.31 -12.07
C PRO A 149 13.99 -1.28 -12.21
N ARG A 150 13.25 -1.97 -11.33
CA ARG A 150 11.78 -1.94 -11.32
C ARG A 150 11.21 -0.59 -10.91
N ILE A 151 11.97 0.23 -10.16
CA ILE A 151 11.58 1.61 -9.86
C ILE A 151 11.67 2.42 -11.15
N ARG A 152 10.52 2.62 -11.79
CA ARG A 152 10.40 3.31 -13.07
C ARG A 152 10.68 4.79 -12.93
N SER A 153 10.05 5.42 -11.95
CA SER A 153 10.09 6.87 -11.72
C SER A 153 9.76 7.20 -10.27
N TYR A 154 10.09 8.42 -9.89
CA TYR A 154 9.51 9.05 -8.71
C TYR A 154 9.25 10.52 -9.06
N THR A 155 8.15 11.06 -8.57
CA THR A 155 7.75 12.45 -8.78
C THR A 155 7.56 13.15 -7.44
N PHE A 156 7.74 14.47 -7.44
CA PHE A 156 7.44 15.33 -6.31
C PHE A 156 6.49 16.41 -6.80
N GLU A 157 5.40 16.65 -6.07
CA GLU A 157 4.46 17.71 -6.39
C GLU A 157 4.18 18.54 -5.15
N ASN A 158 4.04 19.86 -5.34
CA ASN A 158 3.64 20.74 -4.25
C ASN A 158 2.13 20.64 -4.06
N ASP A 159 1.73 20.04 -2.96
CA ASP A 159 0.36 19.73 -2.61
C ASP A 159 0.14 19.95 -1.09
N PRO A 160 0.09 21.22 -0.64
CA PRO A 160 0.00 21.57 0.78
C PRO A 160 -1.33 21.17 1.45
N GLU A 161 -2.39 21.00 0.66
CA GLU A 161 -3.73 20.65 1.15
C GLU A 161 -4.05 19.15 1.00
N TRP A 162 -3.14 18.39 0.38
CA TRP A 162 -3.24 16.95 0.12
C TRP A 162 -4.40 16.60 -0.82
N GLU A 163 -4.58 17.39 -1.87
CA GLU A 163 -5.62 17.21 -2.89
C GLU A 163 -5.39 15.94 -3.71
N ALA A 164 -4.13 15.54 -3.95
CA ALA A 164 -3.82 14.36 -4.77
C ALA A 164 -4.33 13.03 -4.17
N VAL A 165 -4.69 13.03 -2.88
CA VAL A 165 -5.17 11.84 -2.15
C VAL A 165 -6.53 12.05 -1.49
N SER A 166 -7.16 13.21 -1.67
CA SER A 166 -8.43 13.55 -1.00
C SER A 166 -9.56 12.61 -1.39
N GLU A 167 -9.65 12.23 -2.67
CA GLU A 167 -10.69 11.34 -3.18
C GLU A 167 -10.70 9.98 -2.48
N PHE A 168 -9.53 9.48 -2.05
CA PHE A 168 -9.45 8.24 -1.29
C PHE A 168 -10.12 8.33 0.08
N TYR A 169 -10.23 9.53 0.65
CA TYR A 169 -10.84 9.78 1.95
C TYR A 169 -12.29 10.21 1.88
N ASP A 170 -12.73 10.77 0.75
CA ASP A 170 -14.11 11.20 0.50
C ASP A 170 -15.05 10.01 0.22
N GLN A 171 -14.51 8.90 -0.30
CA GLN A 171 -15.25 7.64 -0.49
C GLN A 171 -15.49 6.86 0.82
N ILE A 172 -15.30 7.51 1.97
CA ILE A 172 -15.27 6.90 3.31
C ILE A 172 -16.15 7.66 4.28
#